data_AF-A0A920BPN7-F1
#
_entry.id   AF-A0A920BPN7-F1
#
_cell.length_a   1.000
_cell.length_b   1.000
_cell.length_c   1.000
_cell.angle_alpha   90.00
_cell.angle_beta   90.00
_cell.angle_gamma   90.00
#
_symmetry.space_group_name_H-M   'P 1'
#
loop_
_entity.id
_entity.type
_entity.pdbx_description
1 polymer ?
#
loop_
_entity_poly.entity_id
_entity_poly.type
_entity_poly.pdbx_seq_one_letter_code
_entity_poly.pdbx_strand_id
1 'polypeptide(L)' 'MVGMQWKNIHSLHRSWLKISGTNAEVMPGQWEFQIGPAGTVEVGDHLWIARYLLYRVGEKA' A
#
# COMPACT_ATOMS: atom_id res chain seq x y z
N MET A 1 -11.24 0.60 13.87
CA MET A 1 -10.36 1.02 12.76
C MET A 1 -9.14 0.12 12.52
N VAL A 2 -8.80 -0.84 13.40
CA VAL A 2 -7.64 -1.75 13.20
C VAL A 2 -7.88 -2.85 12.15
N GLY A 3 -9.13 -3.29 11.96
CA GLY A 3 -9.46 -4.40 11.03
C GLY A 3 -9.71 -4.04 9.56
N MET A 4 -9.83 -2.75 9.23
CA MET A 4 -10.23 -2.30 7.90
C MET A 4 -9.03 -2.04 6.98
N GLN A 5 -7.96 -1.42 7.50
CA GLN A 5 -6.73 -1.18 6.76
C GLN A 5 -5.90 -2.46 6.49
N TRP A 6 -5.98 -3.47 7.37
CA TRP A 6 -5.30 -4.76 7.19
C TRP A 6 -5.79 -5.52 5.94
N LYS A 7 -7.07 -5.38 5.60
CA LYS A 7 -7.67 -5.96 4.39
C LYS A 7 -7.24 -5.20 3.13
N ASN A 8 -7.03 -3.90 3.25
CA ASN A 8 -6.73 -3.01 2.13
C ASN A 8 -5.31 -3.26 1.61
N ILE A 9 -4.34 -3.41 2.51
CA ILE A 9 -2.95 -3.71 2.18
C ILE A 9 -2.80 -5.14 1.63
N HIS A 10 -3.51 -6.13 2.19
CA HIS A 10 -3.53 -7.49 1.61
C HIS A 10 -4.05 -7.51 0.16
N SER A 11 -5.00 -6.63 -0.16
CA SER A 11 -5.48 -6.49 -1.55
C SER A 11 -4.38 -5.98 -2.49
N LEU A 12 -3.52 -5.07 -2.01
CA LEU A 12 -2.36 -4.58 -2.74
C LEU A 12 -1.28 -5.66 -2.86
N HIS A 13 -1.08 -6.49 -1.83
CA HIS A 13 -0.14 -7.61 -1.88
C HIS A 13 -0.54 -8.69 -2.91
N ARG A 14 -1.84 -8.79 -3.20
CA ARG A 14 -2.38 -9.67 -4.24
C ARG A 14 -2.31 -9.06 -5.65
N SER A 15 -2.14 -7.75 -5.74
CA SER A 15 -1.78 -7.10 -7.00
C SER A 15 -0.29 -7.32 -7.28
N TRP A 16 0.14 -7.25 -8.54
CA TRP A 16 1.53 -7.48 -8.95
C TRP A 16 2.53 -6.40 -8.44
N LEU A 17 2.16 -5.66 -7.39
CA LEU A 17 2.98 -4.67 -6.72
C LEU A 17 3.99 -5.36 -5.80
N LYS A 18 5.27 -5.00 -5.97
CA LYS A 18 6.36 -5.49 -5.12
C LYS A 18 6.39 -4.76 -3.77
N ILE A 19 5.41 -5.04 -2.90
CA ILE A 19 5.39 -4.48 -1.54
C ILE A 19 6.33 -5.30 -0.65
N SER A 20 7.36 -4.65 -0.10
CA SER A 20 8.36 -5.29 0.79
C SER A 20 7.95 -5.29 2.26
N GLY A 21 7.10 -4.34 2.68
CA GLY A 21 6.74 -4.19 4.08
C GLY A 21 5.66 -3.14 4.29
N THR A 22 5.13 -3.11 5.52
CA THR A 22 4.21 -2.09 6.02
C THR A 22 4.39 -1.89 7.51
N ASN A 23 4.19 -0.67 8.01
CA ASN A 23 4.25 -0.35 9.42
C ASN A 23 3.19 0.69 9.81
N ALA A 24 2.75 0.64 11.06
CA ALA A 24 1.96 1.70 11.67
C ALA A 24 2.91 2.85 12.06
N GLU A 25 2.49 4.08 11.77
CA GLU A 25 3.24 5.28 12.14
C GLU A 25 2.84 5.80 13.52
N VAL A 26 3.62 6.75 14.03
CA VAL A 26 3.46 7.29 15.40
C VAL A 26 2.10 7.97 15.60
N MET A 27 1.55 8.60 14.56
CA MET A 27 0.25 9.26 14.63
C MET A 27 -0.89 8.24 14.46
N PRO A 28 -1.92 8.26 15.33
CA PRO A 28 -3.07 7.36 15.21
C PRO A 28 -3.74 7.47 13.83
N GLY A 29 -3.80 6.35 13.11
CA GLY A 29 -4.40 6.27 11.78
C GLY A 29 -3.42 6.51 10.62
N GLN A 30 -2.16 6.86 10.89
CA GLN A 30 -1.11 6.91 9.87
C GLN A 30 -0.43 5.54 9.69
N TRP A 31 -0.09 5.24 8.44
CA TRP A 31 0.56 4.00 8.02
C TRP A 31 1.53 4.29 6.88
N GLU A 32 2.60 3.50 6.82
CA GLU A 32 3.56 3.49 5.74
C GLU A 32 3.64 2.09 5.10
N PHE A 33 3.95 2.05 3.80
CA PHE A 33 4.26 0.85 3.06
C PHE A 33 5.51 1.06 2.20
N GLN A 34 6.31 0.02 2.03
CA GLN A 34 7.54 0.06 1.24
C GLN A 34 7.36 -0.74 -0.05
N ILE A 35 7.87 -0.21 -1.17
CA ILE A 35 7.90 -0.88 -2.47
C ILE A 35 9.35 -1.22 -2.82
N GLY A 36 9.61 -2.48 -3.13
CA GLY A 36 10.89 -2.97 -3.64
C GLY A 36 11.22 -4.39 -3.19
N PRO A 37 12.38 -4.92 -3.63
CA PRO A 37 13.27 -4.35 -4.64
C PRO A 37 12.66 -4.38 -6.05
N ALA A 38 12.74 -3.26 -6.77
CA ALA A 38 12.29 -3.13 -8.17
C ALA A 38 13.23 -2.21 -8.94
N GLY A 39 13.20 -2.25 -10.28
CA GLY A 39 13.98 -1.33 -11.11
C GLY A 39 13.53 0.14 -10.93
N THR A 40 14.39 1.12 -11.24
CA THR A 40 14.10 2.54 -10.97
C THR A 40 12.79 3.03 -11.59
N VAL A 41 12.51 2.66 -12.84
CA VAL A 41 11.25 3.00 -13.53
C VAL A 41 10.08 2.20 -12.93
N GLU A 42 10.30 0.91 -12.70
CA GLU A 42 9.31 -0.02 -12.15
C GLU A 42 8.82 0.40 -10.74
N VAL A 43 9.71 0.92 -9.88
CA VAL A 43 9.31 1.47 -8.58
C VAL A 43 8.35 2.65 -8.75
N GLY A 44 8.59 3.50 -9.75
CA GLY A 44 7.71 4.63 -10.07
C GLY A 44 6.31 4.17 -10.48
N ASP A 45 6.23 3.21 -11.40
CA ASP A 45 4.97 2.64 -11.87
C ASP A 45 4.20 1.97 -10.71
N HIS A 46 4.90 1.18 -9.89
CA HIS A 46 4.33 0.54 -8.72
C HIS A 46 3.82 1.56 -7.70
N LEU A 47 4.56 2.65 -7.45
CA LEU A 47 4.14 3.69 -6.50
C LEU A 47 2.85 4.38 -6.97
N TRP A 48 2.76 4.71 -8.26
CA TRP A 48 1.58 5.35 -8.83
C TRP A 48 0.34 4.47 -8.73
N ILE A 49 0.46 3.20 -9.11
CA ILE A 49 -0.64 2.24 -9.05
C ILE A 49 -1.02 1.95 -7.59
N ALA A 50 -0.04 1.77 -6.70
CA ALA A 50 -0.27 1.53 -5.28
C ALA A 50 -1.09 2.65 -4.65
N ARG A 51 -0.74 3.92 -4.94
CA ARG A 51 -1.47 5.08 -4.43
C ARG A 51 -2.89 5.14 -4.99
N TYR A 52 -3.07 4.90 -6.29
CA TYR A 52 -4.40 4.84 -6.89
C TYR A 52 -5.28 3.79 -6.20
N LEU A 53 -4.78 2.56 -6.08
CA LEU A 53 -5.51 1.47 -5.43
C LEU A 53 -5.80 1.79 -3.96
N LEU A 54 -4.86 2.39 -3.22
CA LEU A 54 -5.07 2.79 -1.84
C LEU A 54 -6.27 3.73 -1.69
N TYR A 55 -6.38 4.75 -2.56
CA TYR A 55 -7.54 5.64 -2.58
C TYR A 55 -8.84 4.89 -2.89
N ARG A 56 -8.84 4.03 -3.92
CA ARG A 56 -10.03 3.26 -4.33
C ARG A 56 -10.53 2.29 -3.28
N VAL A 57 -9.63 1.71 -2.50
CA VAL A 57 -10.02 0.83 -1.40
C VAL A 57 -10.51 1.67 -0.20
N GLY A 58 -9.90 2.84 0.05
CA GLY A 58 -10.38 3.80 1.05
C GLY A 58 -11.81 4.31 0.79
N GLU A 59 -12.22 4.43 -0.47
CA GLU A 59 -13.60 4.80 -0.83
C GLU A 59 -14.65 3.74 -0.46
N LYS A 60 -14.25 2.47 -0.33
CA LYS A 60 -15.14 1.36 0.03
C LYS A 60 -15.21 1.12 1.54
N ALA A 61 -14.45 1.90 2.32
CA ALA A 61 -14.29 1.70 3.76
C ALA A 61 -15.24 2.56 4.59
#